data_AF-A0A4Q5SFY2-F1
#
_entry.id   AF-A0A4Q5SFY2-F1
#
_cell.length_a   1.000
_cell.length_b   1.000
_cell.length_c   1.000
_cell.angle_alpha   90.00
_cell.angle_beta   90.00
_cell.angle_gamma   90.00
#
_symmetry.space_group_name_H-M   'P 1'
#
loop_
_entity.id
_entity.type
_entity.pdbx_description
1 polymer ?
#
loop_
_entity_poly.entity_id
_entity_poly.type
_entity_poly.pdbx_seq_one_letter_code
_entity_poly.pdbx_strand_id
1 'polypeptide(L)'
;SRTQDRARRRILADQLAPELVSPGLLKLVGEDAPTRAILCAGAGNFAAAHVTLTHGYHAGGGADAGERVIANWDRVVAREGEIVPDYGFTQAEREIASAGLSEPVAATVR
;
A
#
# COMPACT_ATOMS: atom_id res chain seq x y z
N SER A 1 11.61 7.99 -37.39
CA SER A 1 10.69 7.76 -38.53
C SER A 1 9.54 6.83 -38.13
N ARG A 2 8.44 6.74 -38.90
CA ARG A 2 7.31 5.82 -38.59
C ARG A 2 7.73 4.34 -38.46
N THR A 3 8.81 3.93 -39.13
CA THR A 3 9.37 2.57 -39.04
C THR A 3 10.02 2.30 -37.70
N GLN A 4 10.78 3.26 -37.16
CA GLN A 4 11.39 3.13 -35.84
C GLN A 4 10.34 3.07 -34.71
N ASP A 5 9.24 3.83 -34.83
CA ASP A 5 8.14 3.79 -33.86
C ASP A 5 7.44 2.42 -33.83
N ARG A 6 7.15 1.85 -35.01
CA ARG A 6 6.60 0.49 -35.11
C ARG A 6 7.51 -0.58 -34.51
N ALA A 7 8.82 -0.50 -34.76
CA ALA A 7 9.78 -1.44 -34.19
C ALA A 7 9.81 -1.36 -32.66
N ARG A 8 9.80 -0.15 -32.09
CA ARG A 8 9.76 0.06 -30.63
C ARG A 8 8.48 -0.50 -30.00
N ARG A 9 7.32 -0.26 -30.62
CA ARG A 9 6.05 -0.81 -30.15
C ARG A 9 6.03 -2.33 -30.18
N ARG A 10 6.65 -2.94 -31.20
CA ARG A 10 6.75 -4.40 -31.27
C ARG A 10 7.62 -4.96 -30.16
N ILE A 11 8.80 -4.40 -29.94
CA ILE A 11 9.69 -4.79 -28.83
C ILE A 11 8.96 -4.65 -27.49
N LEU A 12 8.25 -3.55 -27.26
CA LEU A 12 7.47 -3.35 -26.04
C LEU A 12 6.38 -4.42 -25.87
N ALA A 13 5.65 -4.75 -26.94
CA ALA A 13 4.64 -5.80 -26.90
C ALA A 13 5.24 -7.17 -26.58
N ASP A 14 6.38 -7.51 -27.20
CA ASP A 14 7.07 -8.79 -26.94
C ASP A 14 7.60 -8.86 -25.49
N GLN A 15 8.01 -7.74 -24.90
CA GLN A 15 8.40 -7.66 -23.48
C GLN A 15 7.22 -7.63 -22.51
N LEU A 16 5.98 -7.43 -22.96
CA LEU A 16 4.79 -7.46 -22.09
C LEU A 16 3.92 -8.70 -22.36
N ALA A 17 4.52 -9.73 -22.96
CA ALA A 17 3.86 -10.99 -23.24
C ALA A 17 3.39 -11.69 -21.93
N PRO A 18 2.17 -12.27 -21.88
CA PRO A 18 1.64 -12.93 -20.69
C PRO A 18 2.54 -14.05 -20.13
N GLU A 19 3.25 -14.76 -21.00
CA GLU A 19 4.16 -15.85 -20.65
C GLU A 19 5.28 -15.38 -19.71
N LEU A 20 5.64 -14.09 -19.76
CA LEU A 20 6.66 -13.50 -18.90
C LEU A 20 6.15 -13.18 -17.48
N VAL A 21 4.83 -13.24 -17.23
CA VAL A 21 4.25 -12.94 -15.91
C VAL A 21 3.50 -14.13 -15.30
N SER A 22 3.05 -15.08 -16.12
CA SER A 22 2.41 -16.32 -15.66
C SER A 22 3.17 -17.11 -14.59
N PRO A 23 4.52 -17.16 -14.55
CA PRO A 23 5.25 -17.82 -13.47
C PRO A 23 4.91 -17.28 -12.07
N GLY A 24 4.54 -16.01 -11.94
CA GLY A 24 4.13 -15.41 -10.67
C GLY A 24 2.89 -16.07 -10.05
N LEU A 25 2.01 -16.62 -10.89
CA LEU A 25 0.80 -17.31 -10.43
C LEU A 25 1.11 -18.54 -9.59
N LEU A 26 2.24 -19.22 -9.83
CA LEU A 26 2.62 -20.42 -9.08
C LEU A 26 2.67 -20.18 -7.57
N LYS A 27 3.07 -18.98 -7.12
CA LYS A 27 3.07 -18.61 -5.70
C LYS A 27 1.70 -18.17 -5.19
N LEU A 28 0.81 -17.71 -6.06
CA LEU A 28 -0.46 -17.09 -5.67
C LEU A 28 -1.66 -18.05 -5.61
N VAL A 29 -1.55 -19.26 -6.18
CA VAL A 29 -2.69 -20.18 -6.32
C VAL A 29 -2.57 -21.48 -5.50
N GLY A 30 -1.43 -21.71 -4.85
CA GLY A 30 -1.21 -22.90 -4.02
C GLY A 30 -1.81 -22.79 -2.61
N GLU A 31 -1.75 -23.88 -1.84
CA GLU A 31 -2.20 -23.89 -0.44
C GLU A 31 -1.41 -22.90 0.43
N ASP A 32 -0.10 -22.76 0.17
CA ASP A 32 0.78 -21.79 0.81
C ASP A 32 0.77 -20.41 0.11
N ALA A 33 -0.32 -20.07 -0.58
CA ALA A 33 -0.46 -18.77 -1.22
C ALA A 33 -0.41 -17.65 -0.17
N PRO A 34 0.38 -16.59 -0.40
CA PRO A 34 0.48 -15.50 0.55
C PRO A 34 -0.86 -14.76 0.62
N THR A 35 -1.27 -14.39 1.84
CA THR A 35 -2.43 -13.51 2.02
C THR A 35 -2.01 -12.05 1.84
N ARG A 36 -2.92 -11.22 1.34
CA ARG A 36 -2.72 -9.76 1.16
C ARG A 36 -1.50 -9.38 0.30
N ALA A 37 -0.99 -10.30 -0.53
CA ALA A 37 0.08 -9.99 -1.47
C ALA A 37 -0.46 -9.21 -2.68
N ILE A 38 0.22 -8.13 -3.05
CA ILE A 38 -0.01 -7.40 -4.30
C ILE A 38 1.22 -7.65 -5.18
N LEU A 39 1.12 -8.61 -6.10
CA LEU A 39 2.19 -8.93 -7.02
C LEU A 39 2.15 -7.98 -8.23
N CYS A 40 3.21 -7.19 -8.41
CA CYS A 40 3.50 -6.45 -9.62
C CYS A 40 4.35 -7.32 -10.55
N ALA A 41 3.94 -7.48 -11.80
CA ALA A 41 4.68 -8.27 -12.77
C ALA A 41 4.66 -7.64 -14.17
N GLY A 42 5.76 -7.75 -14.91
CA GLY A 42 5.87 -7.28 -16.30
C GLY A 42 7.28 -7.47 -16.84
N ALA A 43 7.44 -7.83 -18.12
CA ALA A 43 8.75 -8.08 -18.73
C ALA A 43 9.66 -9.07 -17.99
N GLY A 44 9.06 -10.06 -17.34
CA GLY A 44 9.79 -11.05 -16.54
C GLY A 44 10.23 -10.53 -15.16
N ASN A 45 9.94 -9.28 -14.82
CA ASN A 45 10.19 -8.72 -13.50
C ASN A 45 9.01 -9.00 -12.57
N PHE A 46 9.31 -9.28 -11.30
CA PHE A 46 8.33 -9.52 -10.24
C PHE A 46 8.71 -8.69 -9.02
N ALA A 47 7.75 -7.96 -8.46
CA ALA A 47 7.92 -7.17 -7.25
C ALA A 47 6.64 -7.21 -6.41
N ALA A 48 6.73 -6.91 -5.12
CA ALA A 48 5.56 -6.72 -4.27
C ALA A 48 5.29 -5.23 -4.08
N ALA A 49 4.02 -4.83 -4.21
CA ALA A 49 3.55 -3.55 -3.70
C ALA A 49 3.05 -3.73 -2.26
N HIS A 50 3.25 -2.69 -1.45
CA HIS A 50 2.81 -2.65 -0.06
C HIS A 50 1.95 -1.40 0.17
N VAL A 51 0.89 -1.56 0.97
CA VAL A 51 0.15 -0.43 1.53
C VAL A 51 0.80 -0.09 2.86
N THR A 52 1.19 1.18 3.05
CA THR A 52 1.83 1.66 4.27
C THR A 52 0.97 2.70 4.97
N LEU A 53 1.21 2.87 6.28
CA LEU A 53 0.56 3.88 7.11
C LEU A 53 1.63 4.82 7.69
N THR A 54 1.50 6.12 7.41
CA THR A 54 2.30 7.16 8.09
C THR A 54 1.95 7.22 9.58
N HIS A 55 2.74 7.95 10.37
CA HIS A 55 2.42 8.21 11.78
C HIS A 55 1.19 9.11 11.97
N GLY A 56 0.89 9.97 10.99
CA GLY A 56 -0.25 10.88 11.03
C GLY A 56 -0.10 12.05 12.01
N TYR A 57 -1.20 12.76 12.22
CA TYR A 57 -1.30 13.91 13.12
C TYR A 57 -2.67 13.93 13.80
N HIS A 58 -2.69 13.98 15.13
CA HIS A 58 -3.93 14.08 15.89
C HIS A 58 -4.39 15.54 16.01
N ALA A 59 -5.40 15.90 15.21
CA ALA A 59 -6.00 17.24 15.19
C ALA A 59 -7.14 17.43 16.21
N GLY A 60 -7.52 16.41 16.98
CA GLY A 60 -8.67 16.49 17.89
C GLY A 60 -10.00 16.74 17.16
N GLY A 61 -11.04 17.13 17.91
CA GLY A 61 -12.40 17.39 17.39
C GLY A 61 -12.90 18.82 17.60
N GLY A 62 -12.00 19.79 17.80
CA GLY A 62 -12.35 21.20 18.01
C GLY A 62 -12.81 21.90 16.73
N ALA A 63 -13.39 23.10 16.87
CA ALA A 63 -13.85 23.89 15.73
C ALA A 63 -12.71 24.30 14.77
N ASP A 64 -11.48 24.31 15.25
CA ASP A 64 -10.24 24.64 14.52
C ASP A 64 -9.50 23.40 13.96
N ALA A 65 -10.08 22.20 14.09
CA ALA A 65 -9.40 20.96 13.71
C ALA A 65 -9.02 20.94 12.21
N GLY A 66 -9.88 21.50 11.35
CA GLY A 66 -9.61 21.59 9.91
C GLY A 66 -8.39 22.45 9.60
N GLU A 67 -8.31 23.65 10.19
CA GLU A 67 -7.17 24.56 10.06
C GLU A 67 -5.89 23.93 10.59
N ARG A 68 -5.97 23.19 11.70
CA ARG A 68 -4.84 22.45 12.26
C ARG A 68 -4.34 21.35 11.35
N VAL A 69 -5.22 20.62 10.65
CA VAL A 69 -4.83 19.62 9.64
C VAL A 69 -4.12 20.30 8.47
N ILE A 70 -4.67 21.39 7.94
CA ILE A 70 -4.05 22.15 6.83
C ILE A 70 -2.66 22.62 7.24
N ALA A 71 -2.52 23.23 8.42
CA ALA A 71 -1.24 23.74 8.92
C ALA A 71 -0.19 22.66 9.21
N ASN A 72 -0.61 21.39 9.35
CA ASN A 72 0.28 20.26 9.67
C ASN A 72 0.25 19.18 8.59
N TRP A 73 -0.16 19.50 7.36
CA TRP A 73 -0.28 18.53 6.27
C TRP A 73 1.02 17.77 6.01
N ASP A 74 2.17 18.46 6.09
CA ASP A 74 3.50 17.86 5.95
C ASP A 74 3.73 16.72 6.94
N ARG A 75 3.20 16.81 8.18
CA ARG A 75 3.29 15.73 9.17
C ARG A 75 2.36 14.56 8.86
N VAL A 76 1.20 14.83 8.27
CA VAL A 76 0.24 13.79 7.86
C VAL A 76 0.85 12.90 6.77
N VAL A 77 1.55 13.51 5.81
CA VAL A 77 2.14 12.81 4.67
C VAL A 77 3.60 12.37 4.87
N ALA A 78 4.23 12.75 5.99
CA ALA A 78 5.59 12.35 6.34
C ALA A 78 5.72 10.82 6.39
N ARG A 79 6.63 10.29 5.56
CA ARG A 79 6.81 8.83 5.38
C ARG A 79 7.87 8.26 6.30
N GLU A 80 8.61 9.10 7.00
CA GLU A 80 9.60 8.69 7.99
C GLU A 80 8.92 7.85 9.08
N GLY A 81 9.32 6.58 9.20
CA GLY A 81 8.73 5.67 10.19
C GLY A 81 7.37 5.07 9.80
N GLU A 82 6.91 5.24 8.56
CA GLU A 82 5.72 4.53 8.09
C GLU A 82 5.88 3.01 8.25
N ILE A 83 4.76 2.33 8.47
CA ILE A 83 4.75 0.87 8.61
C ILE A 83 3.93 0.22 7.52
N VAL A 84 4.20 -1.05 7.25
CA VAL A 84 3.21 -1.95 6.66
C VAL A 84 2.37 -2.51 7.82
N PRO A 85 1.04 -2.32 7.84
CA PRO A 85 0.21 -2.86 8.91
C PRO A 85 0.19 -4.39 8.84
N ASP A 86 0.43 -5.05 9.97
CA ASP A 86 0.37 -6.51 10.05
C ASP A 86 -1.07 -7.02 9.84
N TYR A 87 -2.08 -6.21 10.17
CA TYR A 87 -3.49 -6.55 10.02
C TYR A 87 -4.46 -5.36 9.94
N GLY A 88 -5.72 -5.64 9.57
CA GLY A 88 -6.70 -4.63 9.19
C GLY A 88 -7.09 -3.65 10.31
N PHE A 89 -6.91 -4.00 11.59
CA PHE A 89 -7.26 -3.11 12.71
C PHE A 89 -6.10 -2.22 13.17
N THR A 90 -4.87 -2.44 12.66
CA THR A 90 -3.70 -1.64 13.07
C THR A 90 -3.92 -0.13 12.90
N GLN A 91 -4.67 0.28 11.87
CA GLN A 91 -5.02 1.69 11.67
C GLN A 91 -5.93 2.22 12.78
N ALA A 92 -7.04 1.51 13.06
CA ALA A 92 -8.01 1.92 14.08
C ALA A 92 -7.36 2.01 15.47
N GLU A 93 -6.52 1.04 15.83
CA GLU A 93 -5.77 1.06 17.10
C GLU A 93 -4.86 2.28 17.21
N ARG A 94 -4.18 2.66 16.13
CA ARG A 94 -3.32 3.85 16.08
C ARG A 94 -4.12 5.15 16.21
N GLU A 95 -5.26 5.25 15.56
CA GLU A 95 -6.13 6.43 15.64
C GLU A 95 -6.64 6.64 17.07
N ILE A 96 -7.09 5.56 17.71
CA ILE A 96 -7.55 5.54 19.11
C ILE A 96 -6.41 5.88 20.08
N ALA A 97 -5.24 5.26 19.92
CA ALA A 97 -4.05 5.58 20.72
C ALA A 97 -3.59 7.04 20.53
N SER A 98 -3.67 7.58 19.32
CA SER A 98 -3.31 8.99 19.03
C SER A 98 -4.27 9.98 19.69
N ALA A 99 -5.51 9.56 19.92
CA ALA A 99 -6.50 10.30 20.71
C ALA A 99 -6.29 10.16 22.24
N GLY A 100 -5.29 9.39 22.67
CA GLY A 100 -5.05 9.10 24.09
C GLY A 100 -6.05 8.11 24.70
N LEU A 101 -6.81 7.42 23.86
CA LEU A 101 -7.78 6.40 24.25
C LEU A 101 -7.06 5.04 24.08
N SER A 102 -6.86 4.29 25.14
CA SER A 102 -5.99 3.10 25.13
C SER A 102 -6.70 1.84 25.61
N GLU A 103 -7.92 1.59 25.14
CA GLU A 103 -8.53 0.26 25.33
C GLU A 103 -8.20 -0.66 24.13
N PRO A 104 -7.75 -1.91 24.38
CA PRO A 104 -7.43 -2.84 23.31
C PRO A 104 -8.70 -3.29 22.58
N VAL A 105 -8.85 -2.85 21.32
CA VAL A 105 -9.98 -3.19 20.42
C VAL A 105 -10.11 -4.70 20.19
N ALA A 106 -9.01 -5.46 20.37
CA ALA A 106 -8.99 -6.92 20.27
C ALA A 106 -9.90 -7.66 21.27
N ALA A 107 -10.37 -7.01 22.35
CA ALA A 107 -11.18 -7.66 23.38
C ALA A 107 -12.69 -7.77 23.04
N THR A 108 -13.18 -7.08 22.00
CA THR A 108 -14.63 -6.98 21.73
C THR A 108 -15.12 -7.89 20.60
N VAL A 109 -14.23 -8.54 19.85
CA VAL A 109 -14.59 -9.51 18.81
C VAL A 109 -14.30 -10.93 19.32
N ARG A 110 -15.25 -11.49 20.06
CA ARG A 110 -15.39 -12.94 20.30
C ARG A 110 -16.78 -13.38 19.89
#